data_AF-A0A969GYN0-F1
#
_entry.id   AF-A0A969GYN0-F1
#
_cell.length_a   1.000
_cell.length_b   1.000
_cell.length_c   1.000
_cell.angle_alpha   90.00
_cell.angle_beta   90.00
_cell.angle_gamma   90.00
#
_symmetry.space_group_name_H-M   'P 1'
#
loop_
_entity.id
_entity.type
_entity.pdbx_description
1 polymer ?
#
loop_
_entity_poly.entity_id
_entity_poly.type
_entity_poly.pdbx_seq_one_letter_code
_entity_poly.pdbx_strand_id
1 'polypeptide(L)'
;MQIVDLSYLEDISQTTAICGGVLVEVDAIASTTGDSGFTYTSTITKARELKSGGAIAKGRGIAIAQGDNPMALVSVYGEGDEVFGKTKTKYFKKRDLTVSRGRIIAIDYP
;
A
#
# COMPACT_ATOMS: atom_id res chain seq x y z
N MET A 1 -27.56 -20.22 -34.20
CA MET A 1 -26.19 -20.25 -34.74
C MET A 1 -25.32 -20.89 -33.66
N GLN A 2 -25.09 -22.21 -33.76
CA GLN A 2 -24.20 -22.90 -32.84
C GLN A 2 -22.78 -22.55 -33.23
N ILE A 3 -22.03 -21.94 -32.30
CA ILE A 3 -20.60 -21.72 -32.43
C ILE A 3 -19.96 -23.10 -32.22
N VAL A 4 -19.79 -23.82 -33.33
CA VAL A 4 -19.08 -25.10 -33.40
C VAL A 4 -17.66 -24.79 -33.88
N ASP A 5 -16.69 -25.30 -33.12
CA ASP A 5 -15.29 -25.53 -33.47
C ASP A 5 -14.56 -24.43 -34.23
N LEU A 6 -14.06 -23.46 -33.46
CA LEU A 6 -12.92 -22.67 -33.87
C LEU A 6 -11.70 -23.23 -33.12
N SER A 7 -10.98 -24.16 -33.76
CA SER A 7 -9.80 -24.85 -33.21
C SER A 7 -8.65 -23.93 -32.81
N TYR A 8 -8.69 -22.65 -33.21
CA TYR A 8 -7.74 -21.64 -32.74
C TYR A 8 -8.07 -21.05 -31.36
N LEU A 9 -9.25 -21.32 -30.80
CA LEU A 9 -9.59 -20.97 -29.41
C LEU A 9 -9.09 -22.01 -28.41
N GLU A 10 -8.70 -23.21 -28.86
CA GLU A 10 -8.18 -24.28 -27.99
C GLU A 10 -6.76 -24.01 -27.50
N ASP A 11 -6.04 -23.07 -28.13
CA ASP A 11 -4.64 -22.75 -27.81
C ASP A 11 -4.48 -21.32 -27.27
N ILE A 12 -5.53 -20.79 -26.63
CA ILE A 12 -5.30 -19.73 -25.65
C ILE A 12 -4.68 -20.44 -24.45
N SER A 13 -3.35 -20.40 -24.35
CA SER A 13 -2.58 -20.59 -23.13
C SER A 13 -3.51 -20.30 -21.96
N GLN A 14 -3.93 -21.33 -21.21
CA GLN A 14 -4.78 -21.20 -20.04
C GLN A 14 -4.22 -20.02 -19.28
N THR A 15 -4.90 -18.87 -19.39
CA THR A 15 -4.51 -17.74 -18.58
C THR A 15 -4.90 -18.26 -17.23
N THR A 16 -3.91 -18.64 -16.42
CA THR A 16 -4.13 -18.99 -15.02
C THR A 16 -4.69 -17.72 -14.43
N ALA A 17 -6.01 -17.56 -14.53
CA ALA A 17 -6.74 -16.50 -13.91
C ALA A 17 -6.56 -16.81 -12.44
N ILE A 18 -5.61 -16.12 -11.80
CA ILE A 18 -5.50 -16.10 -10.36
C ILE A 18 -6.81 -15.44 -9.91
N CYS A 19 -7.80 -16.26 -9.56
CA CYS A 19 -9.03 -15.81 -8.93
C CYS A 19 -8.67 -15.49 -7.48
N GLY A 20 -8.08 -14.31 -7.28
CA GLY A 20 -7.48 -13.87 -6.03
C GLY A 20 -6.51 -12.73 -6.30
N GLY A 21 -6.53 -11.69 -5.47
CA GLY A 21 -5.74 -10.48 -5.69
C GLY A 21 -5.42 -9.79 -4.38
N VAL A 22 -4.13 -9.57 -4.13
CA VAL A 22 -3.68 -8.71 -3.03
C VAL A 22 -3.51 -7.28 -3.51
N LEU A 23 -4.07 -6.34 -2.74
CA LEU A 23 -3.84 -4.92 -2.94
C LEU A 23 -3.30 -4.30 -1.65
N VAL A 24 -2.38 -3.36 -1.79
CA VAL A 24 -1.96 -2.46 -0.71
C VAL A 24 -1.78 -1.06 -1.26
N GLU A 25 -2.34 -0.10 -0.53
CA GLU A 25 -2.20 1.31 -0.78
C GLU A 25 -1.64 1.99 0.46
N VAL A 26 -0.72 2.93 0.24
CA VAL A 26 -0.12 3.72 1.31
C VAL A 26 -0.12 5.16 0.86
N ASP A 27 -0.82 6.00 1.61
CA ASP A 27 -0.83 7.44 1.43
C ASP A 27 -0.07 8.12 2.57
N ALA A 28 0.71 9.14 2.24
CA ALA A 28 1.54 9.88 3.18
C ALA A 28 1.46 11.38 2.88
N ILE A 29 0.98 12.14 3.85
CA ILE A 29 0.78 13.58 3.75
C ILE A 29 1.60 14.26 4.84
N ALA A 30 2.35 15.30 4.47
CA ALA A 30 3.05 16.17 5.41
C ALA A 30 2.84 17.63 5.02
N SER A 31 2.54 18.48 5.99
CA SER A 31 2.46 19.93 5.80
C SER A 31 2.98 20.68 7.02
N THR A 32 3.46 21.88 6.80
CA THR A 32 3.96 22.79 7.82
C THR A 32 3.73 24.22 7.35
N THR A 33 3.71 25.16 8.28
CA THR A 33 3.55 26.60 8.02
C THR A 33 4.81 27.36 8.47
N GLY A 34 4.86 28.67 8.23
CA GLY A 34 6.00 29.53 8.59
C GLY A 34 7.10 29.59 7.52
N ASP A 35 8.12 30.40 7.78
CA ASP A 35 9.14 30.78 6.79
C ASP A 35 10.26 29.73 6.62
N SER A 36 10.40 28.80 7.56
CA SER A 36 11.46 27.77 7.56
C SER A 36 10.93 26.40 7.98
N GLY A 37 10.09 25.84 7.11
CA GLY A 37 9.51 24.51 7.27
C GLY A 37 10.31 23.40 6.58
N PHE A 38 10.19 22.17 7.09
CA PHE A 38 10.64 20.96 6.41
C PHE A 38 9.52 19.93 6.35
N THR A 39 9.29 19.37 5.17
CA THR A 39 8.32 18.28 4.97
C THR A 39 8.97 17.15 4.18
N TYR A 40 8.67 15.92 4.57
CA TYR A 40 9.14 14.73 3.87
C TYR A 40 8.08 13.63 3.91
N THR A 41 7.82 13.03 2.76
CA THR A 41 6.94 11.87 2.62
C THR A 41 7.67 10.79 1.84
N SER A 42 7.43 9.53 2.19
CA SER A 42 7.91 8.39 1.42
C SER A 42 6.98 7.21 1.63
N THR A 43 6.57 6.62 0.52
CA THR A 43 5.71 5.45 0.46
C THR A 43 6.39 4.38 -0.38
N ILE A 44 6.23 3.13 0.03
CA ILE A 44 6.76 1.96 -0.68
C ILE A 44 5.71 0.87 -0.60
N THR A 45 5.29 0.36 -1.74
CA THR A 45 4.42 -0.80 -1.87
C THR A 45 5.12 -1.88 -2.69
N LYS A 46 4.84 -3.15 -2.37
CA LYS A 46 5.36 -4.29 -3.11
C LYS A 46 4.39 -5.46 -2.99
N ALA A 47 4.04 -6.05 -4.13
CA ALA A 47 3.32 -7.31 -4.20
C ALA A 47 4.24 -8.41 -4.73
N ARG A 48 3.96 -9.66 -4.36
CA ARG A 48 4.57 -10.84 -4.98
C ARG A 48 3.62 -12.03 -4.87
N GLU A 49 3.69 -12.89 -5.87
CA GLU A 49 3.09 -14.22 -5.82
C GLU A 49 3.89 -15.15 -4.90
N LEU A 50 3.19 -16.08 -4.26
CA LEU A 50 3.76 -17.15 -3.45
C LEU A 50 3.80 -18.44 -4.25
N LYS A 51 4.82 -19.27 -4.03
CA LYS A 51 4.93 -20.59 -4.70
C LYS A 51 3.74 -21.53 -4.42
N SER A 52 2.95 -21.24 -3.39
CA SER A 52 1.76 -21.99 -3.02
C SER A 52 0.53 -21.66 -3.87
N GLY A 53 0.58 -20.65 -4.74
CA GLY A 53 -0.57 -20.18 -5.55
C GLY A 53 -1.28 -18.95 -4.99
N GLY A 54 -0.99 -18.55 -3.73
CA GLY A 54 -1.50 -17.32 -3.13
C GLY A 54 -0.61 -16.11 -3.41
N ALA A 55 -0.94 -14.95 -2.84
CA ALA A 55 -0.17 -13.72 -3.00
C ALA A 55 0.03 -12.96 -1.68
N ILE A 56 1.08 -12.12 -1.63
CA ILE A 56 1.33 -11.24 -0.49
C ILE A 56 1.73 -9.85 -0.98
N ALA A 57 1.09 -8.84 -0.41
CA ALA A 57 1.45 -7.45 -0.62
C ALA A 57 1.83 -6.76 0.69
N LYS A 58 2.79 -5.84 0.61
CA LYS A 58 3.33 -5.10 1.75
C LYS A 58 3.44 -3.62 1.40
N GLY A 59 3.04 -2.77 2.33
CA GLY A 59 3.14 -1.33 2.23
C GLY A 59 3.86 -0.74 3.44
N ARG A 60 4.63 0.32 3.24
CA ARG A 60 5.19 1.15 4.31
C ARG A 60 5.14 2.62 3.90
N GLY A 61 4.74 3.47 4.85
CA GLY A 61 4.73 4.91 4.69
C GLY A 61 5.44 5.61 5.84
N ILE A 62 6.03 6.77 5.54
CA ILE A 62 6.52 7.73 6.52
C ILE A 62 6.16 9.14 6.05
N ALA A 63 5.68 9.96 6.98
CA ALA A 63 5.47 11.38 6.81
C ALA A 63 6.15 12.12 7.96
N ILE A 64 6.86 13.19 7.65
CA ILE A 64 7.59 14.03 8.58
C ILE A 64 7.28 15.48 8.25
N ALA A 65 6.86 16.26 9.24
CA ALA A 65 6.69 17.70 9.13
C ALA A 65 7.38 18.38 10.31
N GLN A 66 8.18 19.39 10.04
CA GLN A 66 8.88 20.21 11.02
C GLN A 66 8.66 21.69 10.72
N GLY A 67 8.40 22.51 11.73
CA GLY A 67 8.11 23.94 11.61
C GLY A 67 6.80 24.30 12.31
N ASP A 68 6.22 25.45 11.94
CA ASP A 68 5.03 25.94 12.61
C ASP A 68 3.80 25.11 12.23
N ASN A 69 2.99 24.71 13.21
CA ASN A 69 1.79 23.87 13.01
C ASN A 69 2.06 22.61 12.16
N PRO A 70 2.99 21.73 12.57
CA PRO A 70 3.41 20.61 11.76
C PRO A 70 2.34 19.51 11.72
N MET A 71 1.91 19.12 10.53
CA MET A 71 0.96 18.03 10.30
C MET A 71 1.64 16.89 9.54
N ALA A 72 1.51 15.66 10.04
CA ALA A 72 1.93 14.47 9.30
C ALA A 72 0.91 13.34 9.49
N LEU A 73 0.51 12.73 8.40
CA LEU A 73 -0.45 11.64 8.34
C LEU A 73 0.08 10.54 7.42
N VAL A 74 -0.11 9.29 7.84
CA VAL A 74 0.07 8.13 6.98
C VAL A 74 -1.18 7.28 7.11
N SER A 75 -1.80 7.00 5.98
CA SER A 75 -2.95 6.11 5.84
C SER A 75 -2.50 4.85 5.11
N VAL A 76 -3.02 3.69 5.53
CA VAL A 76 -2.73 2.42 4.89
C VAL A 76 -4.03 1.68 4.62
N TYR A 77 -4.14 1.10 3.43
CA TYR A 77 -5.26 0.28 3.00
C TYR A 77 -4.74 -1.01 2.37
N GLY A 78 -5.49 -2.09 2.51
CA GLY A 78 -5.12 -3.37 1.94
C GLY A 78 -6.33 -4.28 1.77
N GLU A 79 -6.20 -5.21 0.83
CA GLU A 79 -7.24 -6.14 0.42
C GLU A 79 -6.64 -7.53 0.16
N GLY A 80 -7.35 -8.56 0.59
CA GLY A 80 -6.97 -9.97 0.60
C GLY A 80 -7.72 -10.71 1.72
N ASP A 81 -7.49 -12.01 1.85
CA ASP A 81 -8.04 -12.83 2.93
C ASP A 81 -7.65 -12.32 4.33
N GLU A 82 -6.40 -11.89 4.48
CA GLU A 82 -5.91 -11.32 5.74
C GLU A 82 -5.19 -9.99 5.52
N VAL A 83 -5.53 -9.00 6.36
CA VAL A 83 -4.96 -7.65 6.31
C VAL A 83 -4.49 -7.21 7.68
N PHE A 84 -3.20 -6.88 7.78
CA PHE A 84 -2.55 -6.38 8.99
C PHE A 84 -2.01 -4.98 8.76
N GLY A 85 -2.78 -3.97 9.18
CA GLY A 85 -2.41 -2.56 9.09
C GLY A 85 -2.06 -1.95 10.45
N LYS A 86 -1.06 -1.05 10.48
CA LYS A 86 -0.77 -0.23 11.65
C LYS A 86 -0.23 1.13 11.26
N THR A 87 -0.84 2.18 11.80
CA THR A 87 -0.37 3.56 11.70
C THR A 87 -0.02 4.08 13.10
N LYS A 88 0.94 5.01 13.16
CA LYS A 88 1.32 5.69 14.40
C LYS A 88 1.80 7.10 14.08
N THR A 89 1.11 8.08 14.64
CA THR A 89 1.50 9.49 14.60
C THR A 89 2.02 9.92 15.96
N LYS A 90 3.08 10.73 15.98
CA LYS A 90 3.63 11.33 17.19
C LYS A 90 4.08 12.76 16.93
N TYR A 91 3.67 13.66 17.81
CA TYR A 91 4.16 15.04 17.87
C TYR A 91 5.28 15.16 18.93
N PHE A 92 6.33 15.89 18.60
CA PHE A 92 7.50 16.16 19.43
C PHE A 92 7.61 17.66 19.70
N LYS A 93 6.93 18.12 20.77
CA LYS A 93 6.83 19.54 21.15
C LYS A 93 8.16 20.31 21.23
N LYS A 94 9.25 19.67 21.66
CA LYS A 94 10.56 20.34 21.78
C LYS A 94 11.25 20.63 20.43
N ARG A 95 10.73 20.09 19.33
CA ARG A 95 11.34 20.17 18.00
C ARG A 95 10.36 20.68 16.93
N ASP A 96 9.14 21.03 17.34
CA ASP A 96 8.02 21.33 16.44
C ASP A 96 7.95 20.37 15.27
N LEU A 97 7.94 19.08 15.61
CA LEU A 97 8.09 17.97 14.67
C LEU A 97 6.94 16.99 14.84
N THR A 98 6.22 16.71 13.77
CA THR A 98 5.23 15.64 13.68
C THR A 98 5.77 14.53 12.79
N VAL A 99 5.75 13.30 13.28
CA VAL A 99 6.16 12.11 12.52
C VAL A 99 5.00 11.13 12.51
N SER A 100 4.58 10.71 11.32
CA SER A 100 3.64 9.61 11.12
C SER A 100 4.30 8.46 10.36
N ARG A 101 3.99 7.23 10.75
CA ARG A 101 4.51 6.01 10.14
C ARG A 101 3.39 5.00 9.99
N GLY A 102 3.33 4.35 8.84
CA GLY A 102 2.37 3.30 8.54
C GLY A 102 3.06 2.05 7.99
N ARG A 103 2.50 0.89 8.29
CA ARG A 103 2.85 -0.39 7.68
C ARG A 103 1.59 -1.18 7.44
N ILE A 104 1.55 -1.92 6.34
CA ILE A 104 0.47 -2.83 6.02
C ILE A 104 1.00 -4.09 5.34
N ILE A 105 0.34 -5.20 5.60
CA ILE A 105 0.54 -6.49 4.94
C ILE A 105 -0.84 -7.00 4.56
N ALA A 106 -1.04 -7.40 3.31
CA ALA A 106 -2.23 -8.09 2.83
C ALA A 106 -1.81 -9.45 2.26
N ILE A 107 -2.59 -10.50 2.54
CA ILE A 107 -2.34 -11.88 2.16
C ILE A 107 -3.60 -12.43 1.50
N ASP A 108 -3.42 -13.14 0.39
CA ASP A 108 -4.43 -13.91 -0.32
C ASP A 108 -3.96 -15.36 -0.36
N TYR A 109 -4.80 -16.28 0.12
CA TYR A 109 -4.48 -17.70 0.22
C TYR A 109 -4.71 -18.42 -1.11
N PRO A 110 -4.08 -19.60 -1.32
CA PRO A 110 -4.30 -20.41 -2.51
C PRO A 110 -5.72 -21.00 -2.62
#